data_AF-A6M008-F1
#
_entry.id   AF-A6M008-F1
#
_cell.length_a   1.000
_cell.length_b   1.000
_cell.length_c   1.000
_cell.angle_alpha   90.00
_cell.angle_beta   90.00
_cell.angle_gamma   90.00
#
_symmetry.space_group_name_H-M   'P 1'
#
loop_
_entity.id
_entity.type
_entity.pdbx_description
1 polymer ?
#
loop_
_entity_poly.entity_id
_entity_poly.type
_entity_poly.pdbx_seq_one_letter_code
_entity_poly.pdbx_strand_id
1 'polypeptide(L)'
;MNFYIFTLAICSIIFLIYALNGVFYILKKPEAIINKKLSKTKRIYEITNVDEYLSNLGKLNLYSAIILYAGVLISLYADKYRYQISMYIYIVIYFAYFYLIRSRFMRKIEKCLIRKETKD
;
A
#
# COMPACT_ATOMS: atom_id res chain seq x y z
N MET A 1 -27.83 8.85 3.14
CA MET A 1 -26.97 8.94 4.35
C MET A 1 -26.31 7.61 4.70
N ASN A 2 -27.05 6.49 4.75
CA ASN A 2 -26.50 5.17 5.11
C ASN A 2 -25.42 4.63 4.15
N PHE A 3 -25.57 4.79 2.83
CA PHE A 3 -24.57 4.32 1.86
C PHE A 3 -23.21 5.02 2.06
N TYR A 4 -23.24 6.33 2.31
CA TYR A 4 -22.04 7.15 2.44
C TYR A 4 -21.24 6.81 3.72
N ILE A 5 -21.95 6.63 4.84
CA ILE A 5 -21.37 6.18 6.11
C ILE A 5 -20.80 4.77 5.97
N PHE A 6 -21.50 3.88 5.25
CA PHE A 6 -21.04 2.53 4.98
C PHE A 6 -19.76 2.50 4.14
N THR A 7 -19.69 3.30 3.07
CA THR A 7 -18.48 3.46 2.26
C THR A 7 -17.31 3.99 3.09
N LEU A 8 -17.55 5.02 3.93
CA LEU A 8 -16.56 5.58 4.85
C LEU A 8 -16.02 4.53 5.84
N ALA A 9 -16.89 3.71 6.41
CA ALA A 9 -16.52 2.66 7.33
C ALA A 9 -15.64 1.60 6.64
N ILE A 10 -16.02 1.16 5.44
CA ILE A 10 -15.23 0.20 4.64
C ILE A 10 -13.85 0.79 4.30
N CYS A 11 -13.80 2.03 3.80
CA CYS A 11 -12.54 2.69 3.49
C CYS A 11 -11.65 2.79 4.74
N SER A 12 -12.21 3.17 5.88
CA SER A 12 -11.49 3.28 7.15
C SER A 12 -10.92 1.94 7.62
N ILE A 13 -11.67 0.84 7.48
CA ILE A 13 -11.20 -0.52 7.78
C ILE A 13 -10.05 -0.90 6.85
N ILE A 14 -10.19 -0.66 5.54
CA ILE A 14 -9.12 -0.92 4.56
C ILE A 14 -7.86 -0.12 4.93
N PHE A 15 -7.99 1.16 5.29
CA PHE A 15 -6.86 1.99 5.72
C PHE A 15 -6.18 1.44 6.95
N LEU A 16 -6.96 1.06 7.96
CA LEU A 16 -6.42 0.49 9.18
C LEU A 16 -5.63 -0.79 8.87
N ILE A 17 -6.14 -1.65 7.99
CA ILE A 17 -5.44 -2.88 7.57
C ILE A 17 -4.12 -2.56 6.86
N TYR A 18 -4.10 -1.62 5.92
CA TYR A 18 -2.87 -1.24 5.20
C TYR A 18 -1.85 -0.56 6.13
N ALA A 19 -2.30 0.35 7.00
CA ALA A 19 -1.46 1.05 7.96
C ALA A 19 -0.85 0.07 8.98
N LEU A 20 -1.67 -0.79 9.59
CA LEU A 20 -1.21 -1.82 10.52
C LEU A 20 -0.22 -2.76 9.85
N ASN A 21 -0.51 -3.24 8.64
CA ASN A 21 0.45 -4.04 7.87
C ASN A 21 1.77 -3.30 7.67
N GLY A 22 1.74 -2.04 7.24
CA GLY A 22 2.95 -1.24 7.07
C GLY A 22 3.77 -1.11 8.35
N VAL A 23 3.11 -0.78 9.46
CA VAL A 23 3.75 -0.67 10.79
C VAL A 23 4.34 -2.01 11.23
N PHE A 24 3.64 -3.12 11.02
CA PHE A 24 4.15 -4.46 11.36
C PHE A 24 5.41 -4.85 10.60
N TYR A 25 5.51 -4.51 9.31
CA TYR A 25 6.72 -4.75 8.52
C TYR A 25 7.89 -3.86 8.92
N ILE A 26 7.64 -2.60 9.32
CA ILE A 26 8.70 -1.68 9.78
C ILE A 26 9.19 -2.07 11.19
N LEU A 27 8.27 -2.41 12.10
CA LEU A 27 8.58 -2.72 13.50
C LEU A 27 8.97 -4.20 13.72
N LYS A 28 9.03 -5.03 12.67
CA LYS A 28 9.33 -6.48 12.70
C LYS A 28 8.48 -7.28 13.72
N LYS A 29 7.23 -6.87 14.01
CA LYS A 29 6.50 -7.34 15.21
C LYS A 29 5.38 -8.37 15.01
N PRO A 30 5.25 -9.01 13.84
CA PRO A 30 4.73 -10.38 13.84
C PRO A 30 5.56 -11.30 12.95
N GLU A 31 6.59 -11.92 13.54
CA GLU A 31 7.48 -12.89 12.89
C GLU A 31 6.70 -13.98 12.12
N ALA A 32 5.56 -14.45 12.64
CA ALA A 32 4.72 -15.43 11.96
C ALA A 32 4.17 -14.94 10.60
N ILE A 33 3.73 -13.68 10.52
CA ILE A 33 3.19 -13.08 9.29
C ILE A 33 4.33 -12.82 8.31
N ILE A 34 5.45 -12.31 8.82
CA ILE A 34 6.68 -12.05 8.04
C ILE A 34 7.21 -13.36 7.46
N ASN A 35 7.36 -14.40 8.28
CA ASN A 35 7.85 -15.72 7.86
C ASN A 35 6.91 -16.40 6.88
N LYS A 36 5.59 -16.30 7.05
CA LYS A 36 4.61 -16.82 6.08
C LYS A 36 4.70 -16.14 4.72
N LYS A 37 4.95 -14.83 4.70
CA LYS A 37 5.10 -14.08 3.44
C LYS A 37 6.45 -14.34 2.80
N LEU A 38 7.53 -14.33 3.58
CA LEU A 38 8.87 -14.69 3.13
C LEU A 38 8.92 -16.12 2.60
N SER A 39 8.26 -17.09 3.24
CA SER A 39 8.27 -18.49 2.76
C SER A 39 7.61 -18.64 1.39
N LYS A 40 6.50 -17.93 1.15
CA LYS A 40 5.87 -17.87 -0.18
C LYS A 40 6.79 -17.22 -1.21
N THR A 41 7.38 -16.07 -0.89
CA THR A 41 8.28 -15.36 -1.81
C THR A 41 9.54 -16.20 -2.09
N LYS A 42 10.11 -16.85 -1.06
CA LYS A 42 11.30 -17.70 -1.14
C LYS A 42 11.13 -18.97 -1.98
N ARG A 43 9.89 -19.38 -2.28
CA ARG A 43 9.61 -20.49 -3.21
C ARG A 43 9.95 -20.12 -4.65
N ILE A 44 9.78 -18.84 -5.01
CA ILE A 44 9.89 -18.36 -6.40
C ILE A 44 11.16 -17.52 -6.59
N TYR A 45 11.53 -16.77 -5.56
CA TYR A 45 12.63 -15.82 -5.58
C TYR A 45 13.63 -16.12 -4.47
N GLU A 46 14.90 -15.91 -4.73
CA GLU A 46 15.89 -15.68 -3.70
C GLU A 46 15.84 -14.21 -3.28
N ILE A 47 15.89 -13.96 -1.97
CA ILE A 47 15.82 -12.60 -1.41
C ILE A 47 17.22 -12.23 -0.96
N THR A 48 17.88 -11.32 -1.67
CA THR A 48 19.27 -10.91 -1.42
C THR A 48 19.42 -10.17 -0.10
N ASN A 49 18.46 -9.31 0.23
CA ASN A 49 18.43 -8.57 1.48
C ASN A 49 17.01 -8.57 2.06
N VAL A 50 16.77 -9.44 3.06
CA VAL A 50 15.45 -9.62 3.69
C VAL A 50 15.01 -8.37 4.44
N ASP A 51 15.93 -7.71 5.15
CA ASP A 51 15.61 -6.53 5.96
C ASP A 51 15.22 -5.33 5.08
N GLU A 52 15.96 -5.12 3.98
CA GLU A 52 15.63 -4.07 3.02
C GLU A 52 14.32 -4.36 2.28
N TYR A 53 14.08 -5.62 1.90
CA TYR A 53 12.82 -6.07 1.30
C TYR A 53 11.62 -5.76 2.21
N LEU A 54 11.68 -6.18 3.48
CA LEU A 54 10.60 -5.97 4.45
C LEU A 54 10.40 -4.49 4.76
N SER A 55 11.49 -3.72 4.90
CA SER A 55 11.42 -2.27 5.13
C SER A 55 10.72 -1.55 3.97
N ASN A 56 11.10 -1.86 2.72
CA ASN A 56 10.48 -1.25 1.54
C ASN A 56 9.02 -1.68 1.36
N LEU A 57 8.69 -2.94 1.67
CA LEU A 57 7.30 -3.43 1.67
C LEU A 57 6.43 -2.74 2.74
N GLY A 58 6.99 -2.53 3.93
CA GLY A 58 6.34 -1.80 5.02
C GLY A 58 6.08 -0.34 4.66
N LYS A 59 7.11 0.34 4.13
CA LYS A 59 6.99 1.71 3.61
C LYS A 59 5.93 1.80 2.51
N LEU A 60 5.93 0.89 1.55
CA LEU A 60 4.94 0.87 0.48
C LEU A 60 3.50 0.81 1.05
N ASN A 61 3.25 -0.07 2.01
CA ASN A 61 1.92 -0.20 2.62
C ASN A 61 1.52 1.04 3.42
N LEU A 62 2.45 1.62 4.19
CA LEU A 62 2.22 2.85 4.95
C LEU A 62 1.93 4.05 4.03
N TYR A 63 2.78 4.29 3.03
CA TYR A 63 2.55 5.35 2.05
C TYR A 63 1.23 5.14 1.31
N SER A 64 0.91 3.90 0.95
CA SER A 64 -0.37 3.59 0.33
C SER A 64 -1.54 3.94 1.24
N ALA A 65 -1.47 3.60 2.53
CA ALA A 65 -2.50 3.95 3.50
C ALA A 65 -2.66 5.47 3.67
N ILE A 66 -1.56 6.21 3.83
CA ILE A 66 -1.56 7.68 3.99
C ILE A 66 -2.18 8.35 2.77
N ILE A 67 -1.72 7.97 1.57
CA ILE A 67 -2.24 8.53 0.32
C ILE A 67 -3.73 8.24 0.23
N LEU A 68 -4.15 6.98 0.37
CA LEU A 68 -5.55 6.55 0.34
C LEU A 68 -6.43 7.31 1.34
N TYR A 69 -5.95 7.52 2.56
CA TYR A 69 -6.65 8.29 3.59
C TYR A 69 -6.82 9.77 3.19
N ALA A 70 -5.75 10.41 2.71
CA ALA A 70 -5.82 11.79 2.24
C ALA A 70 -6.80 11.97 1.08
N GLY A 71 -6.83 11.01 0.14
CA GLY A 71 -7.76 11.01 -0.98
C GLY A 71 -9.23 10.94 -0.55
N VAL A 72 -9.54 10.15 0.48
CA VAL A 72 -10.89 10.10 1.06
C VAL A 72 -11.24 11.41 1.76
N LEU A 73 -10.37 11.96 2.59
CA LEU A 73 -10.63 13.26 3.25
C LEU A 73 -10.90 14.38 2.25
N ILE A 74 -10.12 14.44 1.18
CA ILE A 74 -10.28 15.47 0.15
C ILE A 74 -11.55 15.24 -0.66
N SER A 75 -11.92 13.98 -0.93
CA SER A 75 -13.19 13.65 -1.57
C SER A 75 -14.40 14.09 -0.71
N LEU A 76 -14.36 13.83 0.60
CA LEU A 76 -15.41 14.27 1.54
C LEU A 76 -15.52 15.79 1.60
N TYR A 77 -14.38 16.48 1.59
CA TYR A 77 -14.34 17.93 1.57
C TYR A 77 -14.94 18.47 0.26
N ALA A 78 -14.51 17.97 -0.90
CA ALA A 78 -15.00 18.42 -2.20
C ALA A 78 -16.51 18.22 -2.37
N ASP A 79 -17.05 17.10 -1.88
CA ASP A 79 -18.49 16.80 -1.91
C ASP A 79 -19.29 17.81 -1.06
N LYS A 80 -18.80 18.15 0.15
CA LYS A 80 -19.42 19.16 1.03
C LYS A 80 -19.58 20.52 0.34
N TYR A 81 -18.63 20.93 -0.50
CA TYR A 81 -18.62 22.24 -1.16
C TYR A 81 -19.08 22.19 -2.64
N ARG A 82 -19.62 21.05 -3.11
CA ARG A 82 -20.15 20.87 -4.48
C ARG A 82 -19.14 21.13 -5.62
N TYR A 83 -17.84 20.93 -5.39
CA TYR A 83 -16.79 21.12 -6.40
C TYR A 83 -16.62 19.91 -7.34
N GLN A 84 -17.69 19.48 -8.01
CA GLN A 84 -17.71 18.21 -8.76
C GLN A 84 -16.65 18.12 -9.88
N ILE A 85 -16.49 19.14 -10.71
CA ILE A 85 -15.53 19.12 -11.84
C ILE A 85 -14.08 19.07 -11.33
N SER A 86 -13.75 19.90 -10.34
CA SER A 86 -12.42 19.92 -9.72
C SER A 86 -12.09 18.60 -9.01
N MET A 87 -13.11 17.91 -8.47
CA MET A 87 -12.96 16.60 -7.84
C MET A 87 -12.52 15.53 -8.84
N TYR A 88 -13.09 15.49 -10.05
CA TYR A 88 -12.67 14.53 -11.09
C TYR A 88 -11.22 14.73 -11.52
N ILE A 89 -10.82 15.98 -11.76
CA ILE A 89 -9.42 16.33 -12.09
C ILE A 89 -8.48 15.91 -10.95
N TYR A 90 -8.88 16.20 -9.70
CA TYR A 90 -8.13 15.81 -8.52
C TYR A 90 -7.97 14.28 -8.42
N ILE A 91 -9.04 13.51 -8.63
CA ILE A 91 -9.02 12.05 -8.57
C ILE A 91 -8.01 11.48 -9.59
N VAL A 92 -8.00 12.00 -10.82
CA VAL A 92 -7.05 11.55 -11.85
C VAL A 92 -5.61 11.83 -11.45
N ILE A 93 -5.30 13.05 -11.01
CA ILE A 93 -3.96 13.45 -10.56
C ILE A 93 -3.53 12.60 -9.35
N TYR A 94 -4.47 12.37 -8.44
CA TYR A 94 -4.27 11.60 -7.23
C TYR A 94 -3.91 10.14 -7.52
N PHE A 95 -4.66 9.46 -8.42
CA PHE A 95 -4.34 8.09 -8.81
C PHE A 95 -3.02 8.01 -9.58
N ALA A 96 -2.71 8.99 -10.42
CA ALA A 96 -1.42 9.07 -11.10
C ALA A 96 -0.27 9.19 -10.08
N TYR A 97 -0.40 10.06 -9.09
CA TYR A 97 0.59 10.23 -8.03
C TYR A 97 0.76 8.97 -7.18
N PHE A 98 -0.35 8.33 -6.79
CA PHE A 98 -0.35 7.06 -6.08
C PHE A 98 0.40 5.97 -6.87
N TYR A 99 0.12 5.85 -8.17
CA TYR A 99 0.78 4.88 -9.03
C TYR A 99 2.28 5.14 -9.15
N LEU A 100 2.70 6.40 -9.30
CA LEU A 100 4.12 6.77 -9.37
C LEU A 100 4.88 6.41 -8.09
N ILE A 101 4.31 6.71 -6.92
CA ILE A 101 4.93 6.34 -5.64
C ILE A 101 5.03 4.82 -5.52
N ARG A 102 3.93 4.11 -5.80
CA ARG A 102 3.89 2.66 -5.72
C ARG A 102 4.92 2.02 -6.65
N SER A 103 5.04 2.51 -7.89
CA SER A 103 6.03 2.04 -8.87
C SER A 103 7.46 2.18 -8.35
N ARG A 104 7.80 3.32 -7.73
CA ARG A 104 9.14 3.53 -7.15
C ARG A 104 9.47 2.52 -6.06
N PHE A 105 8.53 2.24 -5.16
CA PHE A 105 8.74 1.23 -4.12
C PHE A 105 8.79 -0.19 -4.68
N MET A 106 7.96 -0.52 -5.66
CA MET A 106 8.01 -1.83 -6.32
C MET A 106 9.37 -2.08 -6.98
N ARG A 107 9.94 -1.10 -7.67
CA ARG A 107 11.31 -1.22 -8.22
C ARG A 107 12.36 -1.50 -7.15
N LYS A 108 12.25 -0.88 -5.96
CA LYS A 108 13.17 -1.15 -4.84
C LYS A 108 12.99 -2.56 -4.28
N ILE A 109 11.75 -3.04 -4.21
CA ILE A 109 11.42 -4.40 -3.78
C ILE A 109 11.96 -5.42 -4.78
N GLU A 110 11.75 -5.19 -6.08
CA GLU A 110 12.22 -6.06 -7.17
C GLU A 110 13.74 -6.20 -7.18
N LYS A 111 14.49 -5.13 -6.90
CA LYS A 111 15.96 -5.21 -6.75
C LYS A 111 16.42 -6.17 -5.66
N CYS A 112 15.57 -6.44 -4.67
CA CYS A 112 15.88 -7.38 -3.60
C CYS A 112 15.50 -8.84 -3.95
N LEU A 113 14.95 -9.08 -5.15
CA LEU A 113 14.43 -10.38 -5.58
C LEU A 113 15.23 -10.87 -6.80
N ILE A 114 15.86 -12.03 -6.66
CA ILE A 114 16.46 -12.78 -7.76
C ILE A 114 15.54 -13.95 -8.05
N ARG A 115 15.08 -14.11 -9.28
CA ARG A 115 14.24 -15.27 -9.63
C ARG A 115 15.10 -16.52 -9.49
N LYS A 116 14.63 -17.54 -8.76
CA LYS A 116 15.30 -18.83 -8.79
C LYS A 116 15.15 -19.38 -10.20
N GLU A 117 16.26 -19.58 -10.89
CA GLU A 117 16.25 -20.42 -12.08
C GLU A 117 15.77 -21.80 -11.62
N THR A 118 14.63 -22.23 -12.14
CA THR A 118 14.25 -23.64 -12.07
C THR A 118 15.35 -24.40 -12.80
N LYS A 119 16.26 -25.00 -12.03
CA LYS A 119 17.03 -26.15 -12.50
C LYS A 119 16.01 -27.28 -12.66
N ASP A 120 15.35 -27.27 -13.82
CA ASP A 120 14.81 -28.49 -14.41
C ASP A 120 15.96 -29.24 -15.08
#